data_AF-A0A7J8CG47-F1
#
_entry.id   AF-A0A7J8CG47-F1
#
_cell.length_a   1.000
_cell.length_b   1.000
_cell.length_c   1.000
_cell.angle_alpha   90.00
_cell.angle_beta   90.00
_cell.angle_gamma   90.00
#
_symmetry.space_group_name_H-M   'P 1'
#
loop_
_entity.id
_entity.type
_entity.pdbx_description
1 polymer ?
#
loop_
_entity_poly.entity_id
_entity_poly.type
_entity_poly.pdbx_seq_one_letter_code
_entity_poly.pdbx_strand_id
1 'polypeptide(L)'
;MEAEAAGAAAGTYPVDVLEDDPEGQQAAALAYYARLRQGAQPTTEAFSLPTGEQVKLAASSVRFCPLHRDEPQHRLLVLLNPQDTKTVVAVYIKGSWWSTEDVLRTSDPAREGLVKVQSFGERIVLFILNVIIFGRLERKLDDDDMFFLPHSAKEQAKILWRDGAAVGFYTTKMKGSLCGDGTGACYLLPVFDTVFVRRRHRRQGLGVAMLQDFCETFGEEEALGISWPVSPAMYQVCRKFLCARPEERGRLWEVEPPGAWGQRGSIWLKVQLRQPRLLNSRPGLAKEDVSSHGRNSRDEGAAEPPDGESSKELISGDEPGRTKDDGARGVQEVRGAELDGQDAERTAVAVGLAGGSWPKRVRPSS
;
A
#
# COMPACT_ATOMS: atom_id res chain seq x y z
N MET A 1 -18.87 -23.23 36.59
CA MET A 1 -17.67 -23.66 35.85
C MET A 1 -17.49 -22.68 34.72
N GLU A 2 -16.28 -22.16 34.56
CA GLU A 2 -16.00 -21.07 33.63
C GLU A 2 -16.13 -21.47 32.16
N ALA A 3 -16.47 -20.49 31.32
CA ALA A 3 -16.31 -20.60 29.87
C ALA A 3 -14.83 -20.34 29.55
N GLU A 4 -14.10 -21.40 29.23
CA GLU A 4 -12.68 -21.34 28.85
C GLU A 4 -12.50 -20.48 27.59
N ALA A 5 -11.53 -19.56 27.63
CA ALA A 5 -11.31 -18.59 26.56
C ALA A 5 -10.64 -19.25 25.35
N ALA A 6 -11.45 -19.77 24.42
CA ALA A 6 -10.99 -20.49 23.24
C ALA A 6 -10.10 -19.60 22.33
N GLY A 7 -8.79 -19.85 22.36
CA GLY A 7 -7.80 -19.15 21.54
C GLY A 7 -6.37 -19.42 22.01
N ALA A 8 -5.90 -18.63 22.98
CA ALA A 8 -4.49 -18.59 23.36
C ALA A 8 -4.15 -19.53 24.53
N ALA A 9 -3.58 -20.70 24.21
CA ALA A 9 -2.61 -21.31 25.13
C ALA A 9 -1.46 -20.30 25.35
N ALA A 10 -1.03 -20.12 26.60
CA ALA A 10 -0.15 -19.01 26.96
C ALA A 10 1.23 -19.14 26.29
N GLY A 11 1.49 -18.31 25.27
CA GLY A 11 2.73 -18.33 24.48
C GLY A 11 2.66 -19.25 23.25
N THR A 12 1.53 -19.30 22.53
CA THR A 12 1.40 -20.05 21.27
C THR A 12 0.45 -19.35 20.31
N TYR A 13 0.90 -19.09 19.08
CA TYR A 13 0.13 -18.37 18.04
C TYR A 13 -0.04 -19.20 16.76
N PRO A 14 -0.95 -18.82 15.82
CA PRO A 14 -1.30 -19.65 14.67
C PRO A 14 -0.11 -20.09 13.81
N VAL A 15 0.86 -19.19 13.60
CA VAL A 15 2.07 -19.45 12.80
C VAL A 15 3.07 -20.41 13.50
N ASP A 16 2.90 -20.65 14.80
CA ASP A 16 3.73 -21.56 15.59
C ASP A 16 3.21 -23.01 15.58
N VAL A 17 1.91 -23.20 15.29
CA VAL A 17 1.23 -24.51 15.37
C VAL A 17 0.55 -24.96 14.08
N LEU A 18 0.38 -24.10 13.08
CA LEU A 18 -0.21 -24.52 11.81
C LEU A 18 0.81 -25.36 11.03
N GLU A 19 0.44 -26.61 10.75
CA GLU A 19 1.18 -27.51 9.87
C GLU A 19 1.03 -27.05 8.41
N ASP A 20 1.98 -27.41 7.55
CA ASP A 20 1.97 -27.07 6.12
C ASP A 20 1.00 -27.98 5.33
N ASP A 21 -0.27 -27.98 5.76
CA ASP A 21 -1.41 -28.73 5.22
C ASP A 21 -2.56 -27.76 4.87
N PRO A 22 -2.50 -27.10 3.69
CA PRO A 22 -3.54 -26.18 3.27
C PRO A 22 -4.86 -26.89 2.98
N GLU A 23 -4.84 -28.13 2.47
CA GLU A 23 -6.02 -28.95 2.23
C GLU A 23 -6.77 -29.32 3.52
N GLY A 24 -6.07 -29.77 4.57
CA GLY A 24 -6.67 -30.12 5.85
C GLY A 24 -7.23 -28.92 6.60
N GLN A 25 -6.53 -27.77 6.60
CA GLN A 25 -7.06 -26.52 7.11
C GLN A 25 -8.30 -26.05 6.30
N GLN A 26 -8.28 -26.20 4.97
CA GLN A 26 -9.44 -25.89 4.12
C GLN A 26 -10.63 -26.82 4.41
N ALA A 27 -10.39 -28.11 4.64
CA ALA A 27 -11.41 -29.09 4.99
C ALA A 27 -12.01 -28.81 6.40
N ALA A 28 -11.17 -28.50 7.39
CA ALA A 28 -11.60 -28.13 8.74
C ALA A 28 -12.48 -26.87 8.74
N ALA A 29 -12.12 -25.85 7.95
CA ALA A 29 -12.91 -24.63 7.78
C ALA A 29 -14.25 -24.90 7.09
N LEU A 30 -14.29 -25.76 6.06
CA LEU A 30 -15.53 -26.18 5.41
C LEU A 30 -16.45 -26.96 6.36
N ALA A 31 -15.91 -27.88 7.16
CA ALA A 31 -16.66 -28.65 8.15
C ALA A 31 -17.20 -27.78 9.30
N TYR A 32 -16.50 -26.73 9.71
CA TYR A 32 -17.02 -25.73 10.67
C TYR A 32 -18.14 -24.88 10.05
N TYR A 33 -17.95 -24.36 8.84
CA TYR A 33 -18.98 -23.59 8.14
C TYR A 33 -20.24 -24.41 7.85
N ALA A 34 -20.11 -25.70 7.54
CA ALA A 34 -21.26 -26.60 7.37
C ALA A 34 -22.08 -26.73 8.66
N ARG A 35 -21.43 -26.91 9.83
CA ARG A 35 -22.10 -26.95 11.14
C ARG A 35 -22.82 -25.65 11.47
N LEU A 36 -22.20 -24.49 11.19
CA LEU A 36 -22.85 -23.17 11.33
C LEU A 36 -24.10 -23.05 10.44
N ARG A 37 -24.06 -23.55 9.20
CA ARG A 37 -25.21 -23.51 8.29
C ARG A 37 -26.35 -24.45 8.67
N GLN A 38 -26.05 -25.56 9.33
CA GLN A 38 -27.03 -26.53 9.81
C GLN A 38 -27.71 -26.12 11.13
N GLY A 39 -27.24 -25.06 11.79
CA GLY A 39 -27.68 -24.70 13.14
C GLY A 39 -27.28 -25.73 14.21
N ALA A 40 -26.28 -26.57 13.91
CA ALA A 40 -25.88 -27.71 14.74
C ALA A 40 -24.94 -27.32 15.91
N GLN A 41 -24.55 -26.05 16.02
CA GLN A 41 -23.78 -25.51 17.15
C GLN A 41 -24.72 -25.01 18.25
N PRO A 42 -24.31 -25.03 19.54
CA PRO A 42 -25.04 -24.36 20.60
C PRO A 42 -25.18 -22.86 20.27
N THR A 43 -26.36 -22.30 20.53
CA THR A 43 -26.78 -20.96 20.05
C THR A 43 -26.02 -19.76 20.64
N THR A 44 -25.01 -20.04 21.46
CA THR A 44 -24.23 -19.14 22.32
C THR A 44 -22.77 -18.97 21.89
N GLU A 45 -22.28 -19.65 20.85
CA GLU A 45 -20.93 -19.42 20.33
C GLU A 45 -20.76 -17.96 19.86
N ALA A 46 -19.79 -17.26 20.47
CA ALA A 46 -19.47 -15.87 20.18
C ALA A 46 -17.95 -15.64 20.30
N PHE A 47 -17.44 -14.70 19.51
CA PHE A 47 -16.05 -14.27 19.53
C PHE A 47 -15.93 -12.89 20.22
N SER A 48 -15.08 -12.79 21.23
CA SER A 48 -14.86 -11.55 21.99
C SER A 48 -13.86 -10.63 21.28
N LEU A 49 -14.29 -9.42 20.93
CA LEU A 49 -13.39 -8.39 20.41
C LEU A 49 -12.53 -7.78 21.53
N PRO A 50 -11.37 -7.18 21.21
CA PRO A 50 -10.56 -6.43 22.20
C PRO A 50 -11.28 -5.25 22.87
N THR A 51 -12.45 -4.85 22.35
CA THR A 51 -13.36 -3.85 22.94
C THR A 51 -14.31 -4.42 23.99
N GLY A 52 -14.37 -5.75 24.16
CA GLY A 52 -15.36 -6.46 24.97
C GLY A 52 -16.68 -6.76 24.25
N GLU A 53 -16.89 -6.26 23.03
CA GLU A 53 -18.06 -6.59 22.19
C GLU A 53 -18.03 -8.07 21.78
N GLN A 54 -19.19 -8.72 21.78
CA GLN A 54 -19.33 -10.14 21.43
C GLN A 54 -19.91 -10.30 20.02
N VAL A 55 -19.12 -10.82 19.09
CA VAL A 55 -19.57 -11.13 17.73
C VAL A 55 -20.12 -12.55 17.68
N LYS A 56 -21.43 -12.70 17.50
CA LYS A 56 -22.08 -14.01 17.37
C LYS A 56 -21.53 -14.79 16.17
N LEU A 57 -21.15 -16.04 16.40
CA LEU A 57 -20.66 -16.95 15.36
C LEU A 57 -21.87 -17.56 14.64
N ALA A 58 -22.09 -17.15 13.39
CA ALA A 58 -23.23 -17.54 12.57
C ALA A 58 -22.84 -17.60 11.09
N ALA A 59 -23.55 -18.39 10.29
CA ALA A 59 -23.27 -18.51 8.86
C ALA A 59 -23.40 -17.18 8.06
N SER A 60 -24.08 -16.17 8.63
CA SER A 60 -24.18 -14.81 8.06
C SER A 60 -23.04 -13.86 8.50
N SER A 61 -22.35 -14.13 9.61
CA SER A 61 -21.23 -13.30 10.08
C SER A 61 -19.88 -13.75 9.52
N VAL A 62 -19.80 -14.92 8.88
CA VAL A 62 -18.56 -15.49 8.33
C VAL A 62 -18.57 -15.58 6.80
N ARG A 63 -17.38 -15.52 6.19
CA ARG A 63 -17.20 -15.60 4.72
C ARG A 63 -15.88 -16.29 4.38
N PHE A 64 -15.82 -17.00 3.26
CA PHE A 64 -14.55 -17.46 2.70
C PHE A 64 -13.90 -16.35 1.85
N CYS A 65 -12.62 -16.08 2.07
CA CYS A 65 -11.83 -15.12 1.31
C CYS A 65 -10.65 -15.86 0.65
N PRO A 66 -10.38 -15.69 -0.66
CA PRO A 66 -9.27 -16.37 -1.34
C PRO A 66 -7.92 -15.87 -0.81
N LEU A 67 -7.05 -16.81 -0.42
CA LEU A 67 -5.71 -16.52 0.10
C LEU A 67 -4.74 -16.07 -1.01
N HIS A 68 -4.96 -16.61 -2.22
CA HIS A 68 -4.17 -16.34 -3.42
C HIS A 68 -5.08 -15.92 -4.57
N ARG A 69 -4.55 -15.11 -5.50
CA ARG A 69 -5.31 -14.68 -6.68
C ARG A 69 -5.43 -15.76 -7.76
N ASP A 70 -4.45 -16.66 -7.83
CA ASP A 70 -4.26 -17.69 -8.85
C ASP A 70 -4.70 -19.10 -8.40
N GLU A 71 -4.86 -19.33 -7.10
CA GLU A 71 -5.28 -20.62 -6.53
C GLU A 71 -6.61 -20.49 -5.77
N PRO A 72 -7.75 -20.45 -6.47
CA PRO A 72 -9.06 -20.21 -5.87
C PRO A 72 -9.58 -21.38 -5.00
N GLN A 73 -8.84 -22.49 -4.86
CA GLN A 73 -9.11 -23.51 -3.84
C GLN A 73 -8.71 -23.08 -2.42
N HIS A 74 -7.65 -22.27 -2.26
CA HIS A 74 -7.10 -21.90 -0.96
C HIS A 74 -7.83 -20.68 -0.38
N ARG A 75 -8.68 -20.89 0.64
CA ARG A 75 -9.57 -19.86 1.20
C ARG A 75 -9.56 -19.83 2.72
N LEU A 76 -9.29 -18.66 3.28
CA LEU A 76 -9.40 -18.41 4.71
C LEU A 76 -10.87 -18.14 5.08
N LEU A 77 -11.39 -18.80 6.11
CA LEU A 77 -12.70 -18.49 6.68
C LEU A 77 -12.54 -17.32 7.66
N VAL A 78 -13.14 -16.18 7.33
CA VAL A 78 -13.03 -14.92 8.07
C VAL A 78 -14.34 -14.58 8.77
N LEU A 79 -14.25 -13.96 9.94
CA LEU A 79 -15.36 -13.39 10.70
C LEU A 79 -15.45 -11.88 10.46
N LEU A 80 -16.64 -11.40 10.15
CA LEU A 80 -16.94 -10.00 9.84
C LEU A 80 -17.51 -9.28 11.06
N ASN A 81 -17.26 -7.98 11.18
CA ASN A 81 -17.90 -7.15 12.19
C ASN A 81 -19.42 -7.04 11.91
N PRO A 82 -20.31 -7.24 12.90
CA PRO A 82 -21.76 -7.09 12.73
C PRO A 82 -22.20 -5.69 12.27
N GLN A 83 -21.50 -4.65 12.73
CA GLN A 83 -21.78 -3.25 12.41
C GLN A 83 -21.18 -2.83 11.05
N ASP A 84 -20.06 -3.44 10.65
CA ASP A 84 -19.44 -3.27 9.32
C ASP A 84 -19.02 -4.60 8.70
N THR A 85 -19.84 -5.10 7.78
CA THR A 85 -19.60 -6.35 7.05
C THR A 85 -18.44 -6.28 6.02
N LYS A 86 -17.70 -5.15 5.96
CA LYS A 86 -16.43 -5.00 5.22
C LYS A 86 -15.19 -5.21 6.10
N THR A 87 -15.33 -5.10 7.42
CA THR A 87 -14.23 -5.27 8.38
C THR A 87 -14.13 -6.72 8.85
N VAL A 88 -12.95 -7.33 8.68
CA VAL A 88 -12.61 -8.65 9.24
C VAL A 88 -12.05 -8.47 10.65
N VAL A 89 -12.62 -9.19 11.62
CA VAL A 89 -12.22 -9.13 13.04
C VAL A 89 -11.43 -10.36 13.52
N ALA A 90 -11.69 -11.52 12.93
CA ALA A 90 -11.05 -12.79 13.28
C ALA A 90 -11.01 -13.75 12.09
N VAL A 91 -10.18 -14.78 12.18
CA VAL A 91 -10.06 -15.85 11.17
C VAL A 91 -9.99 -17.23 11.84
N TYR A 92 -10.51 -18.25 11.16
CA TYR A 92 -10.58 -19.61 11.70
C TYR A 92 -9.36 -20.44 11.28
N ILE A 93 -8.51 -20.83 12.24
CA ILE A 93 -7.26 -21.58 12.02
C ILE A 93 -7.13 -22.69 13.06
N LYS A 94 -6.77 -23.90 12.60
CA LYS A 94 -6.53 -25.11 13.42
C LYS A 94 -7.62 -25.40 14.48
N GLY A 95 -8.88 -25.19 14.11
CA GLY A 95 -10.04 -25.46 14.96
C GLY A 95 -10.55 -24.28 15.80
N SER A 96 -9.85 -23.15 15.81
CA SER A 96 -10.17 -22.00 16.68
C SER A 96 -10.28 -20.69 15.92
N TRP A 97 -10.97 -19.70 16.52
CA TRP A 97 -11.04 -18.33 16.01
C TRP A 97 -9.94 -17.48 16.62
N TRP A 98 -9.16 -16.79 15.78
CA TRP A 98 -8.03 -15.96 16.18
C TRP A 98 -8.23 -14.52 15.74
N SER A 99 -7.90 -13.55 16.62
CA SER A 99 -7.96 -12.13 16.26
C SER A 99 -6.94 -11.78 15.16
N THR A 100 -7.22 -10.73 14.39
CA THR A 100 -6.30 -10.26 13.34
C THR A 100 -4.96 -9.73 13.88
N GLU A 101 -4.83 -9.43 15.18
CA GLU A 101 -3.53 -9.14 15.80
C GLU A 101 -2.81 -10.41 16.26
N ASP A 102 -3.51 -11.45 16.74
CA ASP A 102 -2.87 -12.66 17.28
C ASP A 102 -2.36 -13.58 16.17
N VAL A 103 -2.98 -13.58 14.99
CA VAL A 103 -2.43 -14.21 13.78
C VAL A 103 -1.09 -13.58 13.38
N LEU A 104 -0.86 -12.32 13.72
CA LEU A 104 0.38 -11.60 13.42
C LEU A 104 1.44 -11.75 14.53
N ARG A 105 1.26 -12.62 15.51
CA ARG A 105 2.22 -12.90 16.57
C ARG A 105 2.91 -14.25 16.38
N THR A 106 4.05 -14.41 17.02
CA THR A 106 4.87 -15.62 17.04
C THR A 106 5.53 -15.72 18.41
N SER A 107 5.63 -16.93 18.94
CA SER A 107 6.44 -17.23 20.14
C SER A 107 7.81 -17.83 19.80
N ASP A 108 8.04 -18.15 18.53
CA ASP A 108 9.35 -18.60 18.02
C ASP A 108 10.36 -17.43 17.95
N PRO A 109 11.45 -17.45 18.75
CA PRO A 109 12.50 -16.42 18.71
C PRO A 109 13.38 -16.47 17.46
N ALA A 110 13.28 -17.50 16.61
CA ALA A 110 13.91 -17.52 15.30
C ALA A 110 13.20 -16.60 14.29
N ARG A 111 11.95 -16.21 14.54
CA ARG A 111 11.20 -15.24 13.72
C ARG A 111 11.43 -13.80 14.20
N GLU A 112 12.61 -13.27 13.89
CA GLU A 112 12.99 -11.87 14.11
C GLU A 112 13.70 -11.33 12.84
N GLY A 113 13.48 -10.07 12.49
CA GLY A 113 14.01 -9.49 11.25
C GLY A 113 13.26 -9.93 9.98
N LEU A 114 13.94 -9.88 8.81
CA LEU A 114 13.35 -10.19 7.50
C LEU A 114 13.43 -11.69 7.19
N VAL A 115 12.36 -12.42 7.51
CA VAL A 115 12.25 -13.87 7.29
C VAL A 115 11.53 -14.16 5.97
N LYS A 116 12.12 -15.02 5.14
CA LYS A 116 11.51 -15.46 3.87
C LYS A 116 10.32 -16.39 4.15
N VAL A 117 9.17 -16.02 3.59
CA VAL A 117 7.92 -16.80 3.65
C VAL A 117 8.12 -18.16 2.99
N GLN A 118 7.95 -19.20 3.79
CA GLN A 118 8.10 -20.60 3.38
C GLN A 118 6.89 -21.46 3.79
N SER A 119 6.30 -21.20 4.96
CA SER A 119 5.14 -21.97 5.44
C SER A 119 3.79 -21.40 4.99
N PHE A 120 2.76 -22.25 5.01
CA PHE A 120 1.37 -21.88 4.84
C PHE A 120 0.87 -20.95 5.97
N GLY A 121 1.37 -21.14 7.19
CA GLY A 121 1.17 -20.19 8.29
C GLY A 121 1.67 -18.79 7.94
N GLU A 122 2.88 -18.67 7.40
CA GLU A 122 3.44 -17.39 6.95
C GLU A 122 2.71 -16.81 5.74
N ARG A 123 2.15 -17.65 4.84
CA ARG A 123 1.24 -17.18 3.78
C ARG A 123 -0.04 -16.55 4.35
N ILE A 124 -0.60 -17.09 5.43
CA ILE A 124 -1.72 -16.47 6.15
C ILE A 124 -1.29 -15.14 6.80
N VAL A 125 -0.13 -15.08 7.48
CA VAL A 125 0.40 -13.84 8.07
C VAL A 125 0.57 -12.75 7.00
N LEU A 126 1.16 -13.09 5.86
CA LEU A 126 1.31 -12.20 4.70
C LEU A 126 -0.04 -11.70 4.20
N PHE A 127 -1.03 -12.58 4.05
CA PHE A 127 -2.39 -12.22 3.64
C PHE A 127 -3.08 -11.29 4.65
N ILE A 128 -2.95 -11.53 5.95
CA ILE A 128 -3.52 -10.65 6.98
C ILE A 128 -2.87 -9.27 6.92
N LEU A 129 -1.54 -9.17 6.85
CA LEU A 129 -0.86 -7.89 6.68
C LEU A 129 -1.30 -7.14 5.41
N ASN A 130 -1.45 -7.86 4.30
CA ASN A 130 -1.75 -7.30 3.00
C ASN A 130 -3.23 -6.89 2.82
N VAL A 131 -4.14 -7.86 2.91
CA VAL A 131 -5.54 -7.69 2.52
C VAL A 131 -6.38 -7.11 3.67
N ILE A 132 -6.00 -7.40 4.92
CA ILE A 132 -6.77 -6.97 6.11
C ILE A 132 -6.15 -5.73 6.77
N ILE A 133 -4.91 -5.81 7.25
CA ILE A 133 -4.28 -4.68 7.95
C ILE A 133 -4.04 -3.51 6.99
N PHE A 134 -3.29 -3.70 5.90
CA PHE A 134 -3.12 -2.65 4.90
C PHE A 134 -4.44 -2.35 4.19
N GLY A 135 -5.07 -3.34 3.56
CA GLY A 135 -6.23 -3.15 2.69
C GLY A 135 -7.53 -2.67 3.36
N ARG A 136 -7.69 -2.79 4.69
CA ARG A 136 -8.91 -2.34 5.41
C ARG A 136 -8.64 -1.44 6.61
N LEU A 137 -7.66 -1.77 7.46
CA LEU A 137 -7.51 -1.11 8.77
C LEU A 137 -6.52 0.09 8.78
N GLU A 138 -5.50 0.06 7.93
CA GLU A 138 -4.42 1.06 7.90
C GLU A 138 -4.30 1.85 6.58
N ARG A 139 -5.11 1.53 5.56
CA ARG A 139 -5.30 2.40 4.38
C ARG A 139 -5.91 3.73 4.80
N LYS A 140 -5.66 4.78 4.02
CA LYS A 140 -6.62 5.89 3.94
C LYS A 140 -7.76 5.49 3.01
N LEU A 141 -8.97 6.00 3.23
CA LEU A 141 -10.07 5.74 2.31
C LEU A 141 -9.87 6.55 1.03
N ASP A 142 -9.59 7.85 1.14
CA ASP A 142 -9.29 8.83 0.09
C ASP A 142 -8.03 8.55 -0.79
N ASP A 143 -7.40 7.39 -0.65
CA ASP A 143 -6.17 6.96 -1.37
C ASP A 143 -6.55 5.83 -2.35
N ASP A 144 -7.55 6.12 -3.19
CA ASP A 144 -8.36 5.09 -3.86
C ASP A 144 -7.59 4.21 -4.85
N ASP A 145 -6.62 4.79 -5.56
CA ASP A 145 -5.83 4.15 -6.62
C ASP A 145 -4.87 3.05 -6.15
N MET A 146 -4.68 2.87 -4.83
CA MET A 146 -3.78 1.86 -4.28
C MET A 146 -4.51 0.87 -3.38
N PHE A 147 -4.80 -0.32 -3.93
CA PHE A 147 -5.07 -1.53 -3.17
C PHE A 147 -4.17 -2.66 -3.68
N PHE A 148 -3.68 -3.51 -2.77
CA PHE A 148 -2.93 -4.70 -3.15
C PHE A 148 -3.90 -5.89 -3.20
N LEU A 149 -3.91 -6.60 -4.33
CA LEU A 149 -4.61 -7.88 -4.46
C LEU A 149 -3.89 -8.96 -3.60
N PRO A 150 -4.56 -10.09 -3.31
CA PRO A 150 -3.88 -11.28 -2.81
C PRO A 150 -2.70 -11.66 -3.72
N HIS A 151 -1.56 -11.99 -3.12
CA HIS A 151 -0.36 -12.40 -3.87
C HIS A 151 -0.58 -13.74 -4.56
N SER A 152 0.23 -14.03 -5.59
CA SER A 152 0.27 -15.39 -6.15
C SER A 152 0.88 -16.36 -5.14
N ALA A 153 0.40 -17.60 -5.11
CA ALA A 153 0.99 -18.67 -4.29
C ALA A 153 2.49 -18.88 -4.57
N LYS A 154 2.94 -18.52 -5.78
CA LYS A 154 4.33 -18.66 -6.27
C LYS A 154 5.15 -17.38 -6.10
N GLU A 155 4.55 -16.29 -5.64
CA GLU A 155 5.23 -15.00 -5.46
C GLU A 155 6.13 -15.03 -4.22
N GLN A 156 7.40 -14.62 -4.35
CA GLN A 156 8.32 -14.61 -3.21
C GLN A 156 8.05 -13.41 -2.30
N ALA A 157 8.20 -13.61 -0.99
CA ALA A 157 7.96 -12.58 0.01
C ALA A 157 8.91 -12.75 1.21
N LYS A 158 9.22 -11.64 1.89
CA LYS A 158 9.76 -11.67 3.25
C LYS A 158 8.81 -10.91 4.18
N ILE A 159 8.54 -11.48 5.36
CA ILE A 159 7.86 -10.81 6.45
C ILE A 159 8.92 -10.19 7.36
N LEU A 160 8.72 -8.93 7.74
CA LEU A 160 9.48 -8.30 8.80
C LEU A 160 8.82 -8.64 10.13
N TRP A 161 9.45 -9.55 10.86
CA TRP A 161 9.14 -9.82 12.25
C TRP A 161 9.94 -8.89 13.15
N ARG A 162 9.33 -8.50 14.28
CA ARG A 162 9.98 -7.72 15.32
C ARG A 162 9.23 -7.83 16.64
N ASP A 163 9.96 -8.00 17.74
CA ASP A 163 9.40 -7.98 19.11
C ASP A 163 8.25 -9.00 19.29
N GLY A 164 8.36 -10.17 18.65
CA GLY A 164 7.34 -11.24 18.66
C GLY A 164 6.13 -11.03 17.75
N ALA A 165 6.17 -10.04 16.83
CA ALA A 165 5.07 -9.75 15.92
C ALA A 165 5.51 -9.44 14.48
N ALA A 166 4.66 -9.75 13.50
CA ALA A 166 4.81 -9.36 12.11
C ALA A 166 4.43 -7.87 11.94
N VAL A 167 5.41 -7.03 11.62
CA VAL A 167 5.29 -5.56 11.57
C VAL A 167 5.32 -4.98 10.16
N GLY A 168 5.54 -5.82 9.14
CA GLY A 168 5.54 -5.44 7.73
C GLY A 168 5.91 -6.61 6.82
N PHE A 169 5.90 -6.37 5.51
CA PHE A 169 6.37 -7.31 4.49
C PHE A 169 6.86 -6.59 3.25
N TYR A 170 7.57 -7.30 2.38
CA TYR A 170 7.69 -6.95 0.97
C TYR A 170 7.58 -8.21 0.09
N THR A 171 7.19 -8.04 -1.17
CA THR A 171 7.16 -9.11 -2.17
C THR A 171 8.06 -8.85 -3.37
N THR A 172 8.36 -9.91 -4.11
CA THR A 172 9.25 -9.85 -5.28
C THR A 172 8.68 -10.64 -6.44
N LYS A 173 8.57 -9.95 -7.59
CA LYS A 173 8.43 -10.61 -8.89
C LYS A 173 9.82 -11.03 -9.34
N MET A 174 10.02 -12.33 -9.56
CA MET A 174 11.32 -12.86 -9.99
C MET A 174 11.54 -12.61 -11.47
N LYS A 175 12.79 -12.36 -11.87
CA LYS A 175 13.21 -12.41 -13.27
C LYS A 175 12.80 -13.77 -13.88
N GLY A 176 12.15 -13.75 -15.04
CA GLY A 176 11.58 -14.93 -15.69
C GLY A 176 10.19 -15.38 -15.19
N SER A 177 9.63 -14.79 -14.13
CA SER A 177 8.25 -15.06 -13.70
C SER A 177 7.22 -14.31 -14.55
N LEU A 178 6.00 -14.85 -14.66
CA LEU A 178 4.94 -14.33 -15.55
C LEU A 178 4.39 -12.96 -15.13
N CYS A 179 4.16 -12.10 -16.11
CA CYS A 179 3.57 -10.76 -15.96
C CYS A 179 2.04 -10.83 -15.95
N GLY A 180 1.50 -11.34 -14.84
CA GLY A 180 0.07 -11.58 -14.69
C GLY A 180 -0.43 -12.73 -15.55
N ASP A 181 -1.75 -12.86 -15.63
CA ASP A 181 -2.41 -13.98 -16.27
C ASP A 181 -2.77 -13.63 -17.72
N GLY A 182 -2.37 -14.48 -18.67
CA GLY A 182 -2.74 -14.38 -20.09
C GLY A 182 -1.83 -13.56 -21.01
N THR A 183 -0.88 -12.76 -20.50
CA THR A 183 0.04 -11.97 -21.35
C THR A 183 1.12 -12.81 -22.04
N GLY A 184 1.52 -13.94 -21.44
CA GLY A 184 2.66 -14.75 -21.89
C GLY A 184 4.04 -14.10 -21.70
N ALA A 185 4.09 -12.84 -21.22
CA ALA A 185 5.32 -12.12 -20.96
C ALA A 185 5.90 -12.47 -19.58
N CYS A 186 7.22 -12.36 -19.42
CA CYS A 186 7.91 -12.55 -18.14
C CYS A 186 8.74 -11.34 -17.74
N TYR A 187 8.86 -11.09 -16.43
CA TYR A 187 9.67 -10.00 -15.88
C TYR A 187 11.13 -10.12 -16.29
N LEU A 188 11.70 -9.05 -16.86
CA LEU A 188 13.06 -9.06 -17.42
C LEU A 188 14.16 -8.73 -16.38
N LEU A 189 13.77 -8.42 -15.15
CA LEU A 189 14.61 -8.12 -13.99
C LEU A 189 13.85 -8.46 -12.70
N PRO A 190 14.51 -8.63 -11.54
CA PRO A 190 13.82 -8.74 -10.25
C PRO A 190 13.12 -7.43 -9.91
N VAL A 191 11.90 -7.49 -9.39
CA VAL A 191 11.12 -6.28 -9.03
C VAL A 191 10.61 -6.36 -7.60
N PHE A 192 10.96 -5.35 -6.80
CA PHE A 192 10.41 -5.08 -5.47
C PHE A 192 8.99 -4.53 -5.63
N ASP A 193 8.00 -5.38 -5.36
CA ASP A 193 6.67 -5.22 -5.95
C ASP A 193 5.67 -4.54 -5.00
N THR A 194 5.18 -5.27 -3.99
CA THR A 194 4.40 -4.68 -2.90
C THR A 194 5.27 -4.55 -1.66
N VAL A 195 5.06 -3.48 -0.89
CA VAL A 195 5.78 -3.22 0.38
C VAL A 195 4.85 -2.56 1.37
N PHE A 196 4.90 -3.02 2.62
CA PHE A 196 4.10 -2.47 3.70
C PHE A 196 4.83 -2.53 5.03
N VAL A 197 4.72 -1.45 5.81
CA VAL A 197 5.13 -1.38 7.21
C VAL A 197 3.93 -0.86 8.01
N ARG A 198 3.57 -1.54 9.09
CA ARG A 198 2.46 -1.15 9.96
C ARG A 198 2.67 0.24 10.55
N ARG A 199 1.60 1.04 10.61
CA ARG A 199 1.60 2.49 10.94
C ARG A 199 2.31 2.79 12.26
N ARG A 200 2.15 1.93 13.27
CA ARG A 200 2.82 2.04 14.58
C ARG A 200 4.36 1.85 14.53
N HIS A 201 4.86 1.18 13.49
CA HIS A 201 6.30 0.91 13.26
C HIS A 201 6.93 1.79 12.15
N ARG A 202 6.14 2.64 11.46
CA ARG A 202 6.65 3.55 10.42
C ARG A 202 7.61 4.61 10.99
N ARG A 203 8.45 5.16 10.12
CA ARG A 203 9.53 6.14 10.39
C ARG A 203 10.76 5.59 11.13
N GLN A 204 10.74 4.33 11.60
CA GLN A 204 11.87 3.66 12.28
C GLN A 204 12.88 3.01 11.30
N GLY A 205 13.14 3.59 10.13
CA GLY A 205 14.08 3.05 9.13
C GLY A 205 13.63 1.80 8.35
N LEU A 206 12.69 1.01 8.86
CA LEU A 206 12.32 -0.34 8.37
C LEU A 206 12.13 -0.49 6.85
N GLY A 207 11.48 0.48 6.17
CA GLY A 207 11.32 0.43 4.71
C GLY A 207 12.63 0.60 3.92
N VAL A 208 13.62 1.30 4.49
CA VAL A 208 14.98 1.40 3.91
C VAL A 208 15.71 0.07 4.10
N ALA A 209 15.53 -0.59 5.25
CA ALA A 209 16.10 -1.92 5.49
C ALA A 209 15.52 -2.98 4.54
N MET A 210 14.20 -2.96 4.26
CA MET A 210 13.57 -3.82 3.25
C MET A 210 14.12 -3.58 1.84
N LEU A 211 14.30 -2.32 1.43
CA LEU A 211 14.88 -1.99 0.12
C LEU A 211 16.35 -2.40 0.03
N GLN A 212 17.11 -2.24 1.11
CA GLN A 212 18.51 -2.67 1.21
C GLN A 212 18.64 -4.19 1.07
N ASP A 213 17.90 -4.95 1.89
CA ASP A 213 17.87 -6.41 1.88
C ASP A 213 17.45 -6.96 0.50
N PHE A 214 16.55 -6.30 -0.22
CA PHE A 214 16.25 -6.62 -1.63
C PHE A 214 17.44 -6.36 -2.56
N CYS A 215 18.10 -5.19 -2.48
CA CYS A 215 19.25 -4.86 -3.34
C CYS A 215 20.46 -5.77 -3.08
N GLU A 216 20.62 -6.24 -1.84
CA GLU A 216 21.65 -7.19 -1.42
C GLU A 216 21.28 -8.63 -1.81
N THR A 217 20.00 -9.03 -1.72
CA THR A 217 19.50 -10.32 -2.23
C THR A 217 19.75 -10.49 -3.73
N PHE A 218 19.78 -9.40 -4.49
CA PHE A 218 20.03 -9.39 -5.93
C PHE A 218 21.30 -8.60 -6.31
N GLY A 219 22.38 -8.73 -5.51
CA GLY A 219 23.64 -7.99 -5.71
C GLY A 219 24.30 -8.16 -7.09
N GLU A 220 24.06 -9.29 -7.77
CA GLU A 220 24.65 -9.62 -9.08
C GLU A 220 23.90 -8.99 -10.29
N GLU A 221 22.68 -8.48 -10.11
CA GLU A 221 21.86 -7.95 -11.20
C GLU A 221 22.17 -6.48 -11.49
N GLU A 222 22.50 -6.14 -12.74
CA GLU A 222 22.83 -4.76 -13.15
C GLU A 222 21.66 -3.77 -12.98
N ALA A 223 20.43 -4.26 -13.08
CA ALA A 223 19.21 -3.47 -12.96
C ALA A 223 18.18 -4.16 -12.08
N LEU A 224 17.60 -3.39 -11.15
CA LEU A 224 16.60 -3.81 -10.19
C LEU A 224 15.35 -2.93 -10.30
N GLY A 225 14.18 -3.55 -10.25
CA GLY A 225 12.90 -2.88 -10.36
C GLY A 225 12.27 -2.55 -9.00
N ILE A 226 11.45 -1.50 -9.01
CA ILE A 226 10.39 -1.23 -8.03
C ILE A 226 9.10 -1.09 -8.84
N SER A 227 8.03 -1.81 -8.49
CA SER A 227 6.80 -1.80 -9.31
C SER A 227 6.16 -0.41 -9.36
N TRP A 228 5.71 -0.04 -10.56
CA TRP A 228 4.83 1.11 -10.76
C TRP A 228 3.40 0.78 -10.27
N PRO A 229 2.66 1.73 -9.67
CA PRO A 229 3.06 3.10 -9.33
C PRO A 229 3.80 3.19 -7.98
N VAL A 230 4.95 3.86 -7.93
CA VAL A 230 5.67 4.04 -6.66
C VAL A 230 5.00 5.11 -5.81
N SER A 231 4.54 4.72 -4.61
CA SER A 231 3.85 5.64 -3.69
C SER A 231 4.74 6.81 -3.23
N PRO A 232 4.17 7.97 -2.87
CA PRO A 232 4.94 9.11 -2.33
C PRO A 232 5.77 8.76 -1.08
N ALA A 233 5.30 7.80 -0.28
CA ALA A 233 6.03 7.28 0.88
C ALA A 233 7.25 6.46 0.45
N MET A 234 7.11 5.59 -0.57
CA MET A 234 8.22 4.80 -1.09
C MET A 234 9.26 5.68 -1.80
N TYR A 235 8.87 6.75 -2.51
CA TYR A 235 9.82 7.74 -3.02
C TYR A 235 10.71 8.36 -1.93
N GLN A 236 10.21 8.56 -0.71
CA GLN A 236 11.03 9.02 0.42
C GLN A 236 11.93 7.94 1.02
N VAL A 237 11.55 6.65 0.91
CA VAL A 237 12.41 5.51 1.23
C VAL A 237 13.56 5.42 0.23
N CYS A 238 13.25 5.39 -1.07
CA CYS A 238 14.24 5.38 -2.16
C CYS A 238 15.21 6.56 -2.06
N ARG A 239 14.71 7.76 -1.76
CA ARG A 239 15.54 8.95 -1.53
C ARG A 239 16.55 8.74 -0.40
N LYS A 240 16.12 8.24 0.76
CA LYS A 240 17.02 8.00 1.89
C LYS A 240 18.07 6.94 1.56
N PHE A 241 17.64 5.84 0.95
CA PHE A 241 18.52 4.76 0.51
C PHE A 241 19.58 5.25 -0.48
N LEU A 242 19.17 5.88 -1.58
CA LEU A 242 20.08 6.38 -2.63
C LEU A 242 20.93 7.60 -2.21
N CYS A 243 20.54 8.32 -1.15
CA CYS A 243 21.43 9.29 -0.51
C CYS A 243 22.57 8.59 0.25
N ALA A 244 22.26 7.52 0.99
CA ALA A 244 23.23 6.75 1.78
C ALA A 244 24.10 5.79 0.94
N ARG A 245 23.57 5.28 -0.18
CA ARG A 245 24.20 4.31 -1.07
C ARG A 245 24.29 4.87 -2.51
N PRO A 246 25.33 5.65 -2.83
CA PRO A 246 25.50 6.24 -4.17
C PRO A 246 25.63 5.22 -5.30
N GLU A 247 26.15 4.03 -5.00
CA GLU A 247 26.35 2.92 -5.93
C GLU A 247 25.03 2.39 -6.53
N GLU A 248 23.94 2.43 -5.76
CA GLU A 248 22.62 1.92 -6.18
C GLU A 248 21.87 2.88 -7.12
N ARG A 249 22.38 4.10 -7.34
CA ARG A 249 21.69 5.15 -8.12
C ARG A 249 21.47 4.80 -9.60
N GLY A 250 22.34 3.96 -10.16
CA GLY A 250 22.18 3.41 -11.52
C GLY A 250 21.39 2.10 -11.56
N ARG A 251 21.26 1.39 -10.43
CA ARG A 251 20.65 0.06 -10.34
C ARG A 251 19.14 0.10 -10.18
N LEU A 252 18.56 1.09 -9.48
CA LEU A 252 17.12 1.14 -9.17
C LEU A 252 16.24 1.89 -10.20
N TRP A 253 15.23 1.19 -10.71
CA TRP A 253 14.26 1.67 -11.71
C TRP A 253 12.80 1.51 -11.24
N GLU A 254 11.94 2.47 -11.52
CA GLU A 254 10.48 2.29 -11.49
C GLU A 254 10.09 1.50 -12.75
N VAL A 255 9.34 0.41 -12.59
CA VAL A 255 9.10 -0.60 -13.62
C VAL A 255 7.62 -0.82 -13.87
N GLU A 256 7.21 -0.67 -15.13
CA GLU A 256 5.96 -1.24 -15.66
C GLU A 256 6.26 -2.64 -16.23
N PRO A 257 5.45 -3.69 -15.98
CA PRO A 257 5.71 -5.05 -16.46
C PRO A 257 5.69 -5.14 -18.00
N PRO A 258 6.55 -5.96 -18.65
CA PRO A 258 7.60 -6.83 -18.10
C PRO A 258 8.92 -6.14 -17.71
N GLY A 259 9.05 -4.83 -17.91
CA GLY A 259 10.27 -4.08 -17.60
C GLY A 259 11.34 -4.16 -18.69
N ALA A 260 10.94 -4.05 -19.96
CA ALA A 260 11.88 -3.73 -21.05
C ALA A 260 12.43 -2.29 -20.90
N TRP A 261 13.50 -1.89 -21.60
CA TRP A 261 14.14 -0.58 -21.36
C TRP A 261 13.19 0.62 -21.49
N GLY A 262 12.24 0.60 -22.43
CA GLY A 262 11.22 1.65 -22.57
C GLY A 262 10.18 1.72 -21.45
N GLN A 263 10.17 0.73 -20.56
CA GLN A 263 9.25 0.60 -19.41
C GLN A 263 9.95 0.84 -18.06
N ARG A 264 11.15 1.43 -18.08
CA ARG A 264 11.95 1.71 -16.88
C ARG A 264 12.20 3.21 -16.74
N GLY A 265 11.86 3.78 -15.59
CA GLY A 265 12.23 5.16 -15.24
C GLY A 265 13.19 5.18 -14.05
N SER A 266 14.38 5.78 -14.18
CA SER A 266 15.36 5.84 -13.08
C SER A 266 14.75 6.42 -11.81
N ILE A 267 14.78 5.66 -10.71
CA ILE A 267 14.29 6.09 -9.40
C ILE A 267 15.07 7.32 -8.93
N TRP A 268 16.39 7.35 -9.16
CA TRP A 268 17.23 8.48 -8.77
C TRP A 268 16.79 9.78 -9.47
N LEU A 269 16.59 9.77 -10.79
CA LEU A 269 16.14 10.95 -11.52
C LEU A 269 14.75 11.41 -11.07
N LYS A 270 13.80 10.47 -10.87
CA LYS A 270 12.46 10.78 -10.36
C LYS A 270 12.51 11.33 -8.92
N VAL A 271 13.44 10.85 -8.07
CA VAL A 271 13.70 11.40 -6.73
C VAL A 271 14.28 12.83 -6.79
N GLN A 272 15.19 13.13 -7.72
CA GLN A 272 15.75 14.47 -7.89
C GLN A 272 14.68 15.47 -8.39
N LEU A 273 13.90 15.08 -9.41
CA LEU A 273 12.85 15.92 -9.99
C LEU A 273 11.68 16.20 -9.04
N ARG A 274 11.41 15.31 -8.07
CA ARG A 274 10.40 15.50 -7.01
C ARG A 274 10.88 16.37 -5.84
N GLN A 275 12.09 16.92 -5.86
CA GLN A 275 12.51 17.91 -4.87
C GLN A 275 11.92 19.29 -5.20
N PRO A 276 11.46 20.06 -4.19
CA PRO A 276 11.33 21.51 -4.34
C PRO A 276 12.70 22.06 -4.79
N ARG A 277 12.74 22.81 -5.90
CA ARG A 277 14.00 23.38 -6.40
C ARG A 277 14.52 24.41 -5.40
N LEU A 278 15.50 24.03 -4.58
CA LEU A 278 16.32 24.95 -3.78
C LEU A 278 17.37 25.66 -4.67
N LEU A 279 16.86 26.27 -5.75
CA LEU A 279 17.53 27.25 -6.61
C LEU A 279 16.59 28.46 -6.67
N ASN A 280 16.97 29.69 -6.31
CA ASN A 280 18.34 30.21 -6.16
C ASN A 280 18.48 31.15 -4.95
N SER A 281 19.27 30.74 -3.95
CA SER A 281 20.07 31.71 -3.19
C SER A 281 21.35 31.95 -3.97
N ARG A 282 21.36 32.96 -4.86
CA ARG A 282 22.61 33.42 -5.49
C ARG A 282 23.59 33.83 -4.38
N PRO A 283 24.89 33.49 -4.47
CA PRO A 283 25.90 34.20 -3.70
C PRO A 283 25.82 35.68 -4.08
N GLY A 284 25.34 36.51 -3.15
CA GLY A 284 25.36 37.95 -3.33
C GLY A 284 26.81 38.40 -3.42
N LEU A 285 27.15 39.16 -4.47
CA LEU A 285 28.45 39.81 -4.58
C LEU A 285 28.70 40.60 -3.28
N ALA A 286 29.76 40.24 -2.56
CA ALA A 286 30.25 41.04 -1.45
C ALA A 286 30.67 42.40 -2.03
N LYS A 287 29.86 43.44 -1.77
CA LYS A 287 30.31 44.81 -1.93
C LYS A 287 31.23 45.13 -0.76
N GLU A 288 32.40 45.66 -1.07
CA GLU A 288 33.40 46.02 -0.08
C GLU A 288 32.91 47.19 0.77
N ASP A 289 32.97 47.03 2.09
CA ASP A 289 32.62 48.08 3.05
C ASP A 289 33.76 49.12 3.12
N VAL A 290 33.47 50.36 2.75
CA VAL A 290 34.43 51.48 2.84
C VAL A 290 33.78 52.71 3.45
N SER A 291 34.03 52.92 4.75
CA SER A 291 34.08 54.21 5.47
C SER A 291 32.87 55.15 5.34
N SER A 292 32.26 55.59 6.44
CA SER A 292 32.94 56.53 7.37
C SER A 292 32.11 56.80 8.63
N HIS A 293 32.75 57.40 9.64
CA HIS A 293 32.11 57.70 10.94
C HIS A 293 31.25 58.98 10.91
N GLY A 294 30.09 58.95 11.56
CA GLY A 294 29.26 60.10 11.90
C GLY A 294 28.69 59.97 13.32
N ARG A 295 28.59 61.06 14.08
CA ARG A 295 28.26 61.04 15.52
C ARG A 295 26.80 61.39 15.83
N ASN A 296 26.26 60.64 16.80
CA ASN A 296 25.38 61.04 17.91
C ASN A 296 24.50 62.31 17.79
N SER A 297 23.18 62.13 17.90
CA SER A 297 22.29 62.98 18.72
C SER A 297 21.06 62.19 19.18
N ARG A 298 20.34 62.70 20.19
CA ARG A 298 19.07 62.17 20.72
C ARG A 298 17.94 63.17 20.43
N ASP A 299 16.70 62.67 20.34
CA ASP A 299 15.51 63.09 21.14
C ASP A 299 14.25 62.40 20.55
N GLU A 300 13.42 61.75 21.38
CA GLU A 300 12.22 62.25 22.09
C GLU A 300 11.02 62.60 21.16
N GLY A 301 9.84 62.08 21.50
CA GLY A 301 8.58 62.29 20.76
C GLY A 301 7.72 61.03 20.64
N ALA A 302 6.48 61.07 21.16
CA ALA A 302 5.56 59.92 21.22
C ALA A 302 4.16 60.27 20.67
N ALA A 303 3.46 59.27 20.10
CA ALA A 303 1.99 59.11 20.11
C ALA A 303 1.54 57.86 19.32
N GLU A 304 0.50 57.17 19.79
CA GLU A 304 -0.39 56.32 18.96
C GLU A 304 -1.73 57.08 18.71
N PRO A 305 -2.82 56.43 18.25
CA PRO A 305 -3.23 56.33 16.86
C PRO A 305 -4.46 57.24 16.56
N PRO A 306 -5.20 57.01 15.45
CA PRO A 306 -6.46 56.27 15.64
C PRO A 306 -6.88 55.38 14.44
N ASP A 307 -7.97 54.64 14.65
CA ASP A 307 -8.69 53.84 13.66
C ASP A 307 -9.35 54.67 12.52
N GLY A 308 -9.75 53.98 11.44
CA GLY A 308 -10.57 54.56 10.37
C GLY A 308 -11.02 53.52 9.32
N GLU A 309 -12.32 53.25 9.26
CA GLU A 309 -12.92 52.24 8.38
C GLU A 309 -13.23 52.73 6.95
N SER A 310 -13.62 51.77 6.11
CA SER A 310 -14.69 51.89 5.08
C SER A 310 -14.31 52.19 3.62
N SER A 311 -14.31 51.10 2.84
CA SER A 311 -15.12 50.90 1.62
C SER A 311 -15.35 52.07 0.64
N LYS A 312 -14.98 51.85 -0.63
CA LYS A 312 -15.87 52.14 -1.77
C LYS A 312 -15.54 51.34 -3.03
N GLU A 313 -16.59 51.09 -3.81
CA GLU A 313 -16.56 50.45 -5.13
C GLU A 313 -16.29 51.48 -6.25
N LEU A 314 -16.24 50.98 -7.49
CA LEU A 314 -16.57 51.56 -8.82
C LEU A 314 -15.47 51.15 -9.84
N ILE A 315 -15.69 50.25 -10.81
CA ILE A 315 -16.64 50.17 -11.95
C ILE A 315 -16.02 50.65 -13.29
N SER A 316 -16.19 49.79 -14.32
CA SER A 316 -16.07 50.03 -15.77
C SER A 316 -14.68 50.01 -16.44
N GLY A 317 -14.65 49.56 -17.71
CA GLY A 317 -13.46 49.58 -18.59
C GLY A 317 -13.45 48.46 -19.65
N ASP A 318 -14.28 48.54 -20.70
CA ASP A 318 -14.38 47.53 -21.76
C ASP A 318 -13.25 47.57 -22.83
N GLU A 319 -13.11 46.41 -23.49
CA GLU A 319 -12.62 46.04 -24.84
C GLU A 319 -12.59 47.08 -26.01
N PRO A 320 -12.14 46.74 -27.27
CA PRO A 320 -11.41 45.54 -27.77
C PRO A 320 -10.22 45.86 -28.74
N GLY A 321 -9.53 44.83 -29.27
CA GLY A 321 -8.57 44.98 -30.39
C GLY A 321 -8.25 43.71 -31.21
N ARG A 322 -8.70 43.65 -32.47
CA ARG A 322 -8.39 42.62 -33.51
C ARG A 322 -6.91 42.66 -33.96
N THR A 323 -6.30 41.72 -34.70
CA THR A 323 -6.70 40.91 -35.89
C THR A 323 -5.77 39.67 -36.03
N LYS A 324 -6.17 38.49 -36.58
CA LYS A 324 -6.07 38.00 -38.00
C LYS A 324 -4.68 38.14 -38.68
N ASP A 325 -4.16 37.28 -39.56
CA ASP A 325 -4.32 35.85 -39.99
C ASP A 325 -2.87 35.41 -40.45
N ASP A 326 -2.46 34.29 -41.08
CA ASP A 326 -2.99 32.99 -41.60
C ASP A 326 -1.78 32.01 -41.76
N GLY A 327 -1.98 30.73 -42.13
CA GLY A 327 -0.97 29.91 -42.83
C GLY A 327 -0.86 28.41 -42.44
N ALA A 328 -1.22 27.49 -43.36
CA ALA A 328 -1.32 26.05 -43.08
C ALA A 328 -0.60 25.10 -44.08
N ARG A 329 -0.09 23.97 -43.56
CA ARG A 329 0.22 22.63 -44.14
C ARG A 329 0.92 21.81 -43.04
N GLY A 330 0.68 20.52 -42.76
CA GLY A 330 -0.02 19.46 -43.51
C GLY A 330 0.98 18.59 -44.29
N VAL A 331 1.04 17.25 -44.19
CA VAL A 331 0.22 16.23 -43.49
C VAL A 331 1.09 14.98 -43.26
N GLN A 332 0.88 14.20 -42.18
CA GLN A 332 0.69 12.73 -42.19
C GLN A 332 0.82 12.12 -40.78
N GLU A 333 -0.33 11.75 -40.19
CA GLU A 333 -0.43 11.10 -38.88
C GLU A 333 -0.95 9.67 -39.06
N VAL A 334 -0.31 8.70 -38.40
CA VAL A 334 -0.69 7.28 -38.47
C VAL A 334 -1.56 6.95 -37.26
N ARG A 335 -2.76 6.41 -37.52
CA ARG A 335 -3.75 6.08 -36.47
C ARG A 335 -3.22 5.02 -35.50
N GLY A 336 -2.88 5.44 -34.29
CA GLY A 336 -2.92 4.56 -33.12
C GLY A 336 -4.39 4.29 -32.73
N ALA A 337 -4.72 3.07 -32.34
CA ALA A 337 -6.06 2.74 -31.87
C ALA A 337 -6.23 3.10 -30.40
N GLU A 338 -7.37 3.69 -30.03
CA GLU A 338 -7.82 3.75 -28.64
C GLU A 338 -8.05 2.32 -28.13
N LEU A 339 -7.38 1.95 -27.04
CA LEU A 339 -7.72 0.77 -26.25
C LEU A 339 -8.56 1.23 -25.06
N ASP A 340 -9.84 0.90 -25.11
CA ASP A 340 -10.87 1.37 -24.20
C ASP A 340 -10.68 0.82 -22.77
N GLY A 341 -10.98 1.66 -21.77
CA GLY A 341 -10.65 1.45 -20.36
C GLY A 341 -11.57 0.47 -19.62
N GLN A 342 -11.75 -0.75 -20.14
CA GLN A 342 -12.78 -1.68 -19.65
C GLN A 342 -12.30 -2.75 -18.64
N ASP A 343 -11.00 -3.03 -18.52
CA ASP A 343 -10.53 -4.14 -17.67
C ASP A 343 -10.68 -3.87 -16.16
N ALA A 344 -10.63 -2.61 -15.72
CA ALA A 344 -10.84 -2.25 -14.31
C ALA A 344 -12.24 -2.62 -13.79
N GLU A 345 -13.29 -2.53 -14.63
CA GLU A 345 -14.67 -2.82 -14.22
C GLU A 345 -14.93 -4.34 -14.11
N ARG A 346 -14.17 -5.18 -14.85
CA ARG A 346 -14.32 -6.64 -14.83
C ARG A 346 -13.67 -7.30 -13.59
N THR A 347 -12.54 -6.80 -13.11
CA THR A 347 -11.82 -7.42 -11.98
C THR A 347 -12.59 -7.35 -10.66
N ALA A 348 -13.41 -6.31 -10.45
CA ALA A 348 -14.22 -6.16 -9.23
C ALA A 348 -15.26 -7.30 -9.03
N VAL A 349 -15.80 -7.84 -10.12
CA VAL A 349 -16.82 -8.90 -10.09
C VAL A 349 -16.23 -10.23 -9.60
N ALA A 350 -14.97 -10.53 -9.96
CA ALA A 350 -14.29 -11.77 -9.59
C ALA A 350 -14.07 -11.94 -8.07
N VAL A 351 -14.08 -10.85 -7.30
CA VAL A 351 -13.91 -10.85 -5.83
C VAL A 351 -15.27 -10.95 -5.10
N GLY A 352 -16.39 -10.97 -5.82
CA GLY A 352 -17.73 -11.08 -5.23
C GLY A 352 -18.19 -9.85 -4.45
N LEU A 353 -17.73 -8.65 -4.85
CA LEU A 353 -17.98 -7.37 -4.16
C LEU A 353 -18.66 -6.32 -5.05
N ALA A 354 -19.82 -6.65 -5.64
CA ALA A 354 -20.68 -5.68 -6.31
C ALA A 354 -22.16 -5.97 -6.06
N GLY A 355 -22.92 -4.94 -5.66
CA GLY A 355 -24.37 -5.01 -5.49
C GLY A 355 -24.97 -3.60 -5.49
N GLY A 356 -25.91 -3.34 -6.41
CA GLY A 356 -26.53 -2.02 -6.60
C GLY A 356 -25.85 -1.20 -7.71
N SER A 357 -26.40 -1.26 -8.92
CA SER A 357 -26.04 -0.36 -10.02
C SER A 357 -26.72 1.01 -9.86
N TRP A 358 -26.03 2.08 -10.27
CA TRP A 358 -26.58 3.44 -10.34
C TRP A 358 -26.30 4.05 -11.73
N PRO A 359 -27.17 4.93 -12.26
CA PRO A 359 -27.24 5.20 -13.70
C PRO A 359 -26.15 6.15 -14.22
N LYS A 360 -25.58 5.83 -15.39
CA LYS A 360 -24.63 6.68 -16.11
C LYS A 360 -25.32 8.01 -16.53
N ARG A 361 -24.77 9.16 -16.11
CA ARG A 361 -25.11 10.47 -16.69
C ARG A 361 -24.21 10.75 -17.90
N VAL A 362 -24.83 10.97 -19.06
CA VAL A 362 -24.16 11.43 -20.28
C VAL A 362 -23.85 12.94 -20.17
N ARG A 363 -22.67 13.38 -20.63
CA ARG A 363 -22.39 14.81 -20.88
C ARG A 363 -22.79 15.18 -22.31
N PRO A 364 -23.37 16.37 -22.55
CA PRO A 364 -23.62 16.86 -23.91
C PRO A 364 -22.32 17.28 -24.60
N SER A 365 -22.31 17.18 -25.92
CA SER A 365 -21.16 17.51 -26.79
C SER A 365 -21.04 19.01 -27.07
N SER A 366 -19.80 19.48 -27.22
CA SER A 366 -19.40 20.66 -27.99
C SER A 366 -17.93 20.50 -28.39
#